data_AF-A0A925W405-F1
#
_entry.id   AF-A0A925W405-F1
#
_cell.length_a   1.000
_cell.length_b   1.000
_cell.length_c   1.000
_cell.angle_alpha   90.00
_cell.angle_beta   90.00
_cell.angle_gamma   90.00
#
_symmetry.space_group_name_H-M   'P 1'
#
loop_
_entity.id
_entity.type
_entity.pdbx_description
1 polymer ?
#
loop_
_entity_poly.entity_id
_entity_poly.type
_entity_poly.pdbx_seq_one_letter_code
_entity_poly.pdbx_strand_id
1 'polypeptide(L)' 'TTPAAAVRCPQCGAPVTEEISRFGPTACTALRRCTSCREPFEHMKEL' A
#
# COMPACT_ATOMS: atom_id res chain seq x y z
N THR A 1 -7.42 -3.86 19.65
CA THR A 1 -6.26 -3.50 18.81
C THR A 1 -6.71 -3.60 17.37
N THR A 2 -7.13 -2.48 16.77
CA THR A 2 -7.59 -2.45 15.38
C THR A 2 -6.38 -2.75 14.50
N PRO A 3 -6.33 -3.89 13.78
CA PRO A 3 -5.23 -4.12 12.86
C PRO A 3 -5.30 -3.02 11.81
N ALA A 4 -4.19 -2.27 11.64
CA ALA A 4 -4.03 -1.32 10.56
C ALA A 4 -4.50 -2.00 9.28
N ALA A 5 -5.54 -1.45 8.64
CA ALA A 5 -6.26 -2.10 7.56
C ALA A 5 -5.27 -2.67 6.54
N ALA A 6 -5.31 -3.99 6.32
CA ALA A 6 -4.42 -4.66 5.39
C ALA A 6 -4.76 -4.17 3.97
N VAL A 7 -3.98 -3.20 3.48
CA VAL A 7 -4.17 -2.58 2.17
C VAL A 7 -4.04 -3.65 1.09
N ARG A 8 -5.13 -3.86 0.33
CA ARG A 8 -5.16 -4.82 -0.77
C ARG A 8 -4.50 -4.23 -2.01
N CYS A 9 -3.78 -5.07 -2.74
CA CYS A 9 -3.21 -4.70 -4.02
C CYS A 9 -4.31 -4.47 -5.07
N PRO A 10 -4.36 -3.32 -5.76
CA PRO A 10 -5.35 -3.05 -6.80
C PRO A 10 -5.11 -3.84 -8.09
N GLN A 11 -3.89 -4.37 -8.30
CA GLN A 11 -3.55 -5.15 -9.50
C GLN A 11 -3.97 -6.63 -9.42
N CYS A 12 -3.81 -7.26 -8.24
CA CYS A 12 -4.09 -8.70 -8.08
C CYS A 12 -5.04 -9.05 -6.93
N GLY A 13 -5.44 -8.08 -6.09
CA GLY A 13 -6.32 -8.29 -4.94
C GLY A 13 -5.66 -8.89 -3.69
N ALA A 14 -4.36 -9.19 -3.73
CA ALA A 14 -3.64 -9.78 -2.60
C ALA A 14 -3.65 -8.84 -1.37
N PRO A 15 -3.89 -9.37 -0.16
CA PRO A 15 -3.92 -8.58 1.08
C PRO A 15 -2.52 -8.31 1.67
N VAL A 16 -1.47 -8.89 1.06
CA VAL A 16 -0.09 -8.79 1.53
C VAL A 16 0.65 -7.70 0.74
N THR A 17 0.77 -6.53 1.35
CA THR A 17 1.45 -5.37 0.77
C THR A 17 2.39 -4.73 1.79
N GLU A 18 3.61 -4.43 1.35
CA GLU A 18 4.62 -3.76 2.16
C GLU A 18 4.70 -2.28 1.78
N GLU A 19 4.86 -1.39 2.74
CA GLU A 19 5.18 0.01 2.44
C GLU A 19 6.67 0.10 2.12
N ILE A 20 6.99 0.63 0.93
CA ILE A 20 8.37 0.81 0.47
C ILE A 20 8.81 2.27 0.55
N SER A 21 7.86 3.21 0.55
CA SER A 21 8.12 4.60 0.87
C SER A 21 6.91 5.20 1.58
N ARG A 22 7.18 5.87 2.70
CA ARG A 22 6.17 6.62 3.44
C ARG A 22 5.63 7.82 2.65
N PHE A 23 6.27 8.23 1.56
CA PHE A 23 5.85 9.34 0.71
C PHE A 23 5.78 8.89 -0.74
N GLY A 24 4.61 9.05 -1.35
CA GLY A 24 4.42 8.97 -2.79
C GLY A 24 4.70 10.32 -3.47
N PRO A 25 4.14 10.56 -4.67
CA PRO A 25 4.24 11.85 -5.36
C PRO A 25 3.54 12.99 -4.60
N THR A 26 2.65 12.68 -3.66
CA THR A 26 2.08 13.66 -2.74
C THR A 26 2.32 13.24 -1.29
N ALA A 27 2.36 14.21 -0.38
CA ALA A 27 2.54 13.92 1.05
C ALA A 27 1.42 13.03 1.62
N CYS A 28 0.23 13.07 1.01
CA CYS A 28 -0.95 12.31 1.38
C CYS A 28 -0.91 10.85 0.86
N THR A 29 -0.04 10.51 -0.08
CA THR A 29 0.11 9.13 -0.57
C THR A 29 1.35 8.46 0.01
N ALA A 30 1.30 7.14 0.14
CA ALA A 30 2.44 6.27 0.42
C ALA A 30 2.63 5.31 -0.76
N LEU A 31 3.89 4.98 -1.06
CA LEU A 31 4.21 3.99 -2.08
C LEU A 31 4.30 2.61 -1.40
N ARG A 32 3.47 1.69 -1.88
CA ARG A 32 3.44 0.30 -1.40
C ARG A 32 3.80 -0.64 -2.53
N ARG A 33 4.26 -1.83 -2.18
CA ARG A 33 4.52 -2.92 -3.13
C ARG A 33 3.75 -4.15 -2.70
N CYS A 34 3.13 -4.84 -3.64
CA CYS A 34 2.54 -6.14 -3.35
C CYS A 34 3.63 -7.20 -3.23
N THR A 35 3.63 -8.02 -2.18
CA THR A 35 4.61 -9.12 -2.08
C THR A 35 4.26 -10.31 -2.99
N SER A 36 3.01 -10.40 -3.45
CA SER A 36 2.52 -11.48 -4.32
C SER A 36 2.85 -11.22 -5.79
N CYS A 37 2.38 -10.11 -6.36
CA CYS A 37 2.65 -9.77 -7.77
C CYS A 37 3.90 -8.90 -7.97
N ARG A 38 4.49 -8.36 -6.88
CA ARG A 38 5.67 -7.48 -6.89
C ARG A 38 5.46 -6.11 -7.55
N GLU A 39 4.24 -5.78 -7.94
CA GLU A 39 3.90 -4.49 -8.51
C GLU A 39 3.82 -3.38 -7.43
N PRO A 40 4.46 -2.22 -7.66
CA PRO A 40 4.31 -1.03 -6.82
C PRO A 40 2.97 -0.33 -7.12
N PHE A 41 2.37 0.27 -6.09
CA PHE A 41 1.15 1.06 -6.21
C PHE A 41 1.09 2.13 -5.13
N GLU A 42 0.35 3.20 -5.42
CA GLU A 42 0.12 4.29 -4.48
C GLU A 42 -1.11 4.00 -3.63
N HIS A 43 -0.98 4.25 -2.33
CA HIS A 43 -2.09 4.17 -1.40
C HIS A 43 -2.24 5.51 -0.69
N MET A 44 -3.46 6.07 -0.71
CA MET A 44 -3.78 7.25 0.07
C MET A 44 -3.72 6.88 1.55
N LYS A 45 -2.90 7.58 2.33
CA LYS A 45 -2.93 7.45 3.78
C LYS A 45 -4.25 8.04 4.26
N GLU A 46 -5.14 7.21 4.80
CA GLU A 46 -6.30 7.69 5.54
C GLU A 46 -5.79 8.41 6.81
N LEU A 47 -6.19 9.68 6.99
CA LEU A 47 -5.92 10.48 8.18
C LEU A 47 -6.85 10.07 9.32
#